data_AF-A0A3C1LUS6-F1
#
_entry.id   AF-A0A3C1LUS6-F1
#
_cell.length_a   1.000
_cell.length_b   1.000
_cell.length_c   1.000
_cell.angle_alpha   90.00
_cell.angle_beta   90.00
_cell.angle_gamma   90.00
#
_symmetry.space_group_name_H-M   'P 1'
#
loop_
_entity.id
_entity.type
_entity.pdbx_description
1 polymer ?
#
loop_
_entity_poly.entity_id
_entity_poly.type
_entity_poly.pdbx_seq_one_letter_code
_entity_poly.pdbx_strand_id
1 'polypeptide(L)'
;MVQFYLLSIVYLVISAGLLLVDKYGTEMLFLINLKTFYNSKKSIQLTYITIGFLTALGLVLFPIEPGPMVIGDILPAANIVVVLIFLIKNFGKAEDVVEFNNEKRNALGFITLGVALVHFVFPWIVII
;
A
#
# COMPACT_ATOMS: atom_id res chain seq x y z
N MET A 1 4.35 -0.38 -17.70
CA MET A 1 4.20 1.05 -18.10
C MET A 1 4.47 1.97 -16.92
N VAL A 2 5.16 3.10 -17.14
CA VAL A 2 5.59 4.03 -16.08
C VAL A 2 4.45 4.50 -15.17
N GLN A 3 3.23 4.65 -15.71
CA GLN A 3 2.06 5.10 -14.96
C GLN A 3 1.67 4.11 -13.85
N PHE A 4 1.63 2.80 -14.13
CA PHE A 4 1.28 1.78 -13.13
C PHE A 4 2.35 1.67 -12.04
N TYR A 5 3.62 1.84 -12.42
CA TYR A 5 4.73 1.85 -11.47
C TYR A 5 4.65 3.01 -10.49
N LEU A 6 4.49 4.25 -10.98
CA LEU A 6 4.29 5.41 -10.10
C LEU A 6 3.03 5.27 -9.24
N LEU A 7 1.94 4.77 -9.83
CA LEU A 7 0.69 4.53 -9.09
C LEU A 7 0.90 3.51 -7.97
N SER A 8 1.69 2.47 -8.21
CA SER A 8 2.02 1.45 -7.21
C SER A 8 2.78 2.03 -6.02
N ILE A 9 3.77 2.90 -6.26
CA ILE A 9 4.53 3.57 -5.21
C ILE A 9 3.59 4.42 -4.35
N VAL A 10 2.79 5.29 -4.98
CA VAL A 10 1.84 6.15 -4.25
C VAL A 10 0.85 5.31 -3.45
N TYR A 11 0.33 4.23 -4.04
CA TYR A 11 -0.57 3.31 -3.37
C TYR A 11 0.07 2.67 -2.13
N LEU A 12 1.30 2.16 -2.26
CA LEU A 12 2.06 1.54 -1.17
C LEU A 12 2.39 2.54 -0.07
N VAL A 13 2.75 3.79 -0.39
CA VAL A 13 2.99 4.84 0.63
C VAL A 13 1.73 5.13 1.44
N ILE A 14 0.58 5.32 0.78
CA ILE A 14 -0.69 5.57 1.46
C ILE A 14 -1.10 4.35 2.30
N SER A 15 -0.94 3.14 1.76
CA SER A 15 -1.24 1.89 2.46
C SER A 15 -0.35 1.68 3.68
N ALA A 16 0.95 1.98 3.58
CA ALA A 16 1.86 1.95 4.71
C ALA A 16 1.42 2.95 5.79
N GLY A 17 1.00 4.15 5.39
CA GLY A 17 0.38 5.13 6.29
C GLY A 17 -0.81 4.53 7.04
N LEU A 18 -1.79 3.97 6.32
CA LEU A 18 -2.96 3.29 6.89
C LEU A 18 -2.59 2.15 7.85
N LEU A 19 -1.55 1.38 7.54
CA LEU A 19 -1.09 0.27 8.37
C LEU A 19 -0.40 0.76 9.66
N LEU A 20 0.37 1.85 9.59
CA LEU A 20 1.18 2.37 10.68
C LEU A 20 0.45 3.36 11.62
N VAL A 21 -0.80 3.72 11.32
CA VAL A 21 -1.58 4.68 12.14
C VAL A 21 -1.67 4.27 13.61
N ASP A 22 -1.80 2.98 13.91
CA ASP A 22 -1.95 2.54 15.30
C ASP A 22 -0.65 2.73 16.11
N LYS A 23 0.51 2.75 15.44
CA LYS A 23 1.83 2.95 16.07
C LYS A 23 2.21 4.43 16.15
N TYR A 24 2.00 5.19 15.07
CA TYR A 24 2.48 6.57 14.95
C TYR A 24 1.36 7.63 14.97
N GLY A 25 0.10 7.23 15.07
CA GLY A 25 -1.04 8.16 15.02
C GLY A 25 -0.98 9.23 16.13
N THR A 26 -0.46 8.90 17.30
CA THR A 26 -0.28 9.84 18.42
C THR A 26 0.75 10.93 18.13
N GLU A 27 1.78 10.62 17.34
CA GLU A 27 2.83 11.57 16.93
C GLU A 27 2.45 12.31 15.64
N MET A 28 1.69 11.66 14.77
CA MET A 28 1.40 12.11 13.41
C MET A 28 -0.11 12.21 13.15
N LEU A 29 -0.69 13.37 13.45
CA LEU A 29 -2.14 13.62 13.29
C LEU A 29 -2.66 13.33 11.87
N PHE A 30 -1.83 13.52 10.83
CA PHE A 30 -2.23 13.25 9.46
C PHE A 30 -2.55 11.75 9.21
N LEU A 31 -1.89 10.83 9.94
CA LEU A 31 -2.17 9.39 9.86
C LEU A 31 -3.55 9.06 10.40
N ILE A 32 -3.94 9.70 11.51
CA ILE A 32 -5.29 9.59 12.06
C ILE A 32 -6.30 10.09 11.03
N ASN A 33 -6.09 11.30 10.49
CA ASN A 33 -6.99 11.88 9.48
C ASN A 33 -7.13 10.99 8.24
N LEU A 34 -6.03 10.40 7.78
CA LEU A 34 -6.03 9.46 6.65
C LEU A 34 -6.89 8.22 6.94
N LYS A 35 -6.73 7.61 8.13
CA LYS A 35 -7.54 6.45 8.55
C LYS A 35 -9.00 6.83 8.71
N THR A 36 -9.30 7.96 9.34
CA THR A 36 -10.66 8.48 9.48
C THR A 36 -11.31 8.72 8.12
N PHE A 37 -10.58 9.31 7.17
CA PHE A 37 -11.07 9.50 5.80
C PHE A 37 -11.36 8.16 5.12
N TYR A 38 -10.43 7.20 5.18
CA TYR A 38 -10.60 5.86 4.62
C TYR A 38 -11.82 5.15 5.23
N ASN A 39 -12.02 5.25 6.55
CA ASN A 39 -13.13 4.62 7.27
C ASN A 39 -14.46 5.38 7.19
N SER A 40 -14.47 6.62 6.68
CA SER A 40 -15.67 7.47 6.68
C SER A 40 -16.82 6.90 5.86
N LYS A 41 -16.53 6.22 4.74
CA LYS A 41 -17.53 5.63 3.84
C LYS A 41 -17.03 4.31 3.28
N LYS A 42 -17.90 3.29 3.26
CA LYS A 42 -17.63 2.00 2.58
C LYS A 42 -17.27 2.18 1.10
N SER A 43 -17.85 3.20 0.45
CA SER A 43 -17.52 3.54 -0.93
C SER A 43 -16.04 3.93 -1.10
N ILE A 44 -15.47 4.72 -0.17
CA ILE A 44 -14.05 5.12 -0.22
C ILE A 44 -13.15 3.90 -0.05
N GLN A 45 -13.47 3.01 0.91
CA GLN A 45 -12.73 1.76 1.09
C GLN A 45 -12.76 0.91 -0.18
N LEU A 46 -13.95 0.72 -0.77
CA LEU A 46 -14.12 -0.07 -1.98
C LEU A 46 -13.37 0.54 -3.17
N THR A 47 -13.47 1.86 -3.38
CA THR A 47 -12.72 2.55 -4.42
C THR A 47 -11.21 2.35 -4.25
N TYR A 48 -10.70 2.49 -3.03
CA TYR A 48 -9.28 2.31 -2.75
C TYR A 48 -8.81 0.86 -3.00
N ILE A 49 -9.61 -0.14 -2.59
CA ILE A 49 -9.34 -1.56 -2.87
C ILE A 49 -9.34 -1.83 -4.38
N THR A 50 -10.32 -1.30 -5.12
CA THR A 50 -10.40 -1.44 -6.57
C THR A 50 -9.20 -0.82 -7.28
N ILE A 51 -8.75 0.36 -6.85
CA ILE A 51 -7.54 1.00 -7.39
C ILE A 51 -6.31 0.12 -7.17
N GLY A 52 -6.16 -0.44 -5.96
CA GLY A 52 -5.05 -1.36 -5.67
C GLY A 52 -5.08 -2.60 -6.56
N PHE A 53 -6.25 -3.21 -6.74
CA PHE A 53 -6.40 -4.38 -7.60
C PHE A 53 -6.03 -4.07 -9.06
N LEU A 54 -6.54 -2.97 -9.61
CA LEU A 54 -6.21 -2.54 -10.98
C LEU A 54 -4.73 -2.20 -11.13
N THR A 55 -4.09 -1.66 -10.09
CA THR A 55 -2.66 -1.34 -10.09
C THR A 55 -1.82 -2.61 -10.10
N ALA A 56 -2.12 -3.59 -9.23
CA ALA A 56 -1.43 -4.88 -9.20
C ALA A 56 -1.60 -5.63 -10.53
N LEU A 57 -2.82 -5.66 -11.08
CA LEU A 57 -3.08 -6.25 -12.39
C LEU A 57 -2.29 -5.54 -13.50
N GLY A 58 -2.27 -4.20 -13.48
CA GLY A 58 -1.53 -3.39 -14.45
C GLY A 58 -0.03 -3.63 -14.42
N LEU A 59 0.57 -3.79 -13.24
CA LEU A 59 1.99 -4.15 -13.09
C LEU A 59 2.31 -5.53 -13.66
N VAL A 60 1.45 -6.53 -13.44
CA VAL A 60 1.66 -7.90 -13.92
C VAL A 60 1.45 -8.02 -15.43
N LEU A 61 0.42 -7.36 -15.96
CA LEU A 61 0.09 -7.43 -17.39
C LEU A 61 0.97 -6.53 -18.26
N PHE A 62 1.47 -5.42 -17.70
CA PHE A 62 2.25 -4.43 -18.42
C PHE A 62 3.51 -4.05 -17.65
N PRO A 63 4.51 -4.95 -17.53
CA PRO A 63 5.78 -4.63 -16.89
C PRO A 63 6.51 -3.50 -17.62
N ILE A 64 7.45 -2.84 -16.94
CA ILE A 64 8.34 -1.84 -17.54
C ILE A 64 9.62 -2.52 -18.01
N GLU A 65 9.83 -2.52 -19.32
CA GLU A 65 11.14 -2.83 -19.92
C GLU A 65 12.02 -1.57 -19.91
N PRO A 66 13.35 -1.66 -19.72
CA PRO A 66 14.22 -2.84 -19.79
C PRO A 66 14.56 -3.51 -18.43
N GLY A 67 13.97 -3.05 -17.32
CA GLY A 67 14.34 -3.49 -15.97
C GLY A 67 14.02 -4.95 -15.65
N PRO A 68 14.68 -5.55 -14.64
CA PRO A 68 14.41 -6.91 -14.19
C PRO A 68 12.99 -7.01 -13.63
N MET A 69 12.08 -7.61 -14.41
CA MET A 69 10.64 -7.77 -14.12
C MET A 69 10.33 -8.24 -12.68
N VAL A 70 11.19 -9.11 -12.12
CA VAL A 70 11.00 -9.68 -10.77
C VAL A 70 11.15 -8.63 -9.66
N ILE A 71 12.12 -7.74 -9.78
CA ILE A 71 12.37 -6.69 -8.78
C ILE A 71 11.51 -5.47 -9.11
N GLY A 72 11.44 -5.13 -10.40
CA GLY A 72 10.68 -4.02 -10.99
C GLY A 72 9.22 -3.98 -10.59
N ASP A 73 8.48 -4.98 -11.05
CA ASP A 73 7.02 -4.93 -11.10
C ASP A 73 6.39 -6.02 -10.22
N ILE A 74 7.01 -7.20 -10.13
CA ILE A 74 6.47 -8.32 -9.34
C ILE A 74 6.52 -8.01 -7.84
N LEU A 75 7.60 -7.43 -7.34
CA LEU A 75 7.75 -7.15 -5.91
C LEU A 75 6.72 -6.09 -5.43
N PRO A 76 6.53 -4.94 -6.11
CA PRO A 76 5.43 -4.02 -5.78
C PRO A 76 4.06 -4.66 -5.95
N ALA A 77 3.82 -5.43 -7.03
CA ALA A 77 2.54 -6.08 -7.26
C ALA A 77 2.19 -7.08 -6.15
N ALA A 78 3.15 -7.93 -5.75
CA ALA A 78 2.98 -8.89 -4.67
C ALA A 78 2.68 -8.18 -3.33
N ASN A 79 3.37 -7.08 -3.04
CA ASN A 79 3.12 -6.30 -1.83
C ASN A 79 1.73 -5.67 -1.84
N ILE A 80 1.29 -5.12 -2.98
CA ILE A 80 -0.09 -4.62 -3.14
C ILE A 80 -1.09 -5.74 -2.87
N VAL A 81 -0.87 -6.95 -3.38
CA VAL A 81 -1.77 -8.10 -3.12
C VAL A 81 -1.85 -8.43 -1.63
N VAL A 82 -0.73 -8.46 -0.91
CA VAL A 82 -0.72 -8.70 0.55
C VAL A 82 -1.51 -7.61 1.29
N VAL A 83 -1.31 -6.34 0.92
CA VAL A 83 -2.05 -5.21 1.46
C VAL A 83 -3.55 -5.32 1.15
N LEU A 84 -3.93 -5.69 -0.06
CA LEU A 84 -5.33 -5.86 -0.45
C LEU A 84 -6.02 -6.95 0.38
N ILE A 85 -5.36 -8.08 0.61
CA ILE A 85 -5.88 -9.14 1.49
C ILE A 85 -6.16 -8.58 2.89
N PHE A 86 -5.23 -7.77 3.43
CA PHE A 86 -5.43 -7.10 4.71
C PHE A 86 -6.61 -6.13 4.70
N LEU A 87 -6.72 -5.27 3.68
CA LEU A 87 -7.79 -4.28 3.59
C LEU A 87 -9.17 -4.93 3.41
N ILE A 88 -9.26 -5.98 2.59
CA ILE A 88 -10.50 -6.75 2.38
C ILE A 88 -10.92 -7.44 3.68
N LYS A 89 -9.99 -8.04 4.44
CA LYS A 89 -10.29 -8.65 5.74
C LYS A 89 -10.82 -7.66 6.78
N ASN A 90 -10.50 -6.38 6.62
CA ASN A 90 -10.93 -5.29 7.50
C ASN A 90 -12.05 -4.42 6.90
N PHE A 91 -12.56 -4.77 5.73
CA PHE A 91 -13.57 -3.99 5.04
C PHE A 91 -14.87 -3.90 5.85
N GLY A 92 -15.39 -2.68 6.00
CA GLY A 92 -16.67 -2.42 6.65
C GLY A 92 -16.77 -2.78 8.14
N LYS A 93 -15.66 -3.15 8.80
CA LYS A 93 -15.62 -3.33 10.25
C LYS A 93 -15.67 -1.95 10.92
N ALA A 94 -16.67 -1.73 11.75
CA ALA A 94 -16.68 -0.60 12.68
C ALA A 94 -15.55 -0.82 13.69
N GLU A 95 -14.76 0.23 13.96
CA GLU A 95 -13.65 0.19 14.90
C GLU A 95 -14.16 0.01 16.33
N ASP A 96 -14.48 -1.21 16.70
CA ASP A 96 -14.44 -1.61 18.10
C ASP A 96 -13.04 -2.20 18.34
N VAL A 97 -12.22 -1.37 18.99
CA VAL A 97 -10.84 -1.61 19.43
C VAL A 97 -9.78 -1.42 18.34
N VAL A 98 -9.17 -0.24 18.34
CA VAL A 98 -7.78 -0.08 17.90
C VAL A 98 -6.95 -1.08 18.71
N GLU A 99 -6.55 -2.19 18.10
CA GLU A 99 -5.55 -3.08 18.70
C GLU A 99 -4.23 -2.31 18.73
N PHE A 100 -4.02 -1.56 19.81
CA PHE A 100 -2.76 -0.88 20.07
C PHE A 100 -1.63 -1.90 19.95
N ASN A 101 -0.71 -1.62 19.03
CA ASN A 101 0.48 -2.42 18.77
C ASN A 101 0.25 -3.83 18.19
N ASN A 102 -0.57 -3.94 17.13
CA ASN A 102 -0.55 -5.15 16.30
C ASN A 102 0.78 -5.26 15.53
N GLU A 103 1.74 -6.00 16.10
CA GLU A 103 3.10 -6.14 15.56
C GLU A 103 3.12 -6.61 14.10
N LYS A 104 2.22 -7.53 13.72
CA LYS A 104 2.14 -8.03 12.34
C LYS A 104 1.69 -6.95 11.35
N ARG A 105 0.71 -6.14 11.75
CA ARG A 105 0.25 -4.99 10.95
C ARG A 105 1.34 -3.94 10.82
N ASN A 106 2.04 -3.64 11.91
CA ASN A 106 3.15 -2.69 11.91
C ASN A 106 4.31 -3.17 11.03
N ALA A 107 4.68 -4.45 11.14
CA ALA A 107 5.70 -5.06 10.29
C ALA A 107 5.31 -4.98 8.81
N LEU A 108 4.05 -5.29 8.48
CA LEU A 108 3.53 -5.11 7.11
C LEU A 108 3.66 -3.66 6.67
N GLY A 109 3.26 -2.69 7.50
CA GLY A 109 3.40 -1.26 7.20
C GLY A 109 4.84 -0.83 6.90
N PHE A 110 5.81 -1.29 7.68
CA PHE A 110 7.24 -1.02 7.43
C PHE A 110 7.75 -1.70 6.16
N ILE A 111 7.36 -2.95 5.90
CA ILE A 111 7.72 -3.66 4.66
C ILE A 111 7.14 -2.91 3.45
N THR A 112 5.86 -2.54 3.51
CA THR A 112 5.17 -1.75 2.48
C THR A 112 5.87 -0.42 2.22
N LEU A 113 6.24 0.31 3.28
CA LEU A 113 6.97 1.57 3.14
C LEU A 113 8.37 1.35 2.55
N GLY A 114 9.10 0.34 3.03
CA GLY A 114 10.43 0.00 2.55
C GLY A 114 10.44 -0.34 1.06
N VAL A 115 9.47 -1.13 0.59
CA VAL A 115 9.28 -1.41 -0.83
C VAL A 115 9.05 -0.12 -1.60
N ALA A 116 8.11 0.73 -1.17
CA ALA A 116 7.84 1.99 -1.85
C ALA A 116 9.07 2.90 -1.93
N LEU A 117 9.84 3.01 -0.84
CA LEU A 117 11.07 3.81 -0.78
C LEU A 117 12.15 3.29 -1.70
N VAL A 118 12.41 1.97 -1.73
CA VAL A 118 13.41 1.39 -2.65
C VAL A 118 13.04 1.70 -4.10
N HIS A 119 11.77 1.54 -4.46
CA HIS A 119 11.28 1.74 -5.82
C HIS A 119 11.21 3.23 -6.22
N PHE A 120 11.06 4.13 -5.26
CA PHE A 120 11.08 5.57 -5.49
C PHE A 120 12.49 6.17 -5.53
N VAL A 121 13.37 5.79 -4.61
CA VAL A 121 14.70 6.38 -4.45
C VAL A 121 15.71 5.78 -5.42
N PHE A 122 15.57 4.48 -5.73
CA PHE A 122 16.48 3.76 -6.61
C PHE A 122 15.78 3.23 -7.87
N PRO A 123 15.11 4.09 -8.66
CA PRO A 123 14.42 3.64 -9.87
C PRO A 123 15.41 3.02 -10.86
N TRP A 124 16.68 3.42 -10.87
CA TRP A 124 17.70 2.85 -11.74
C TRP A 124 18.13 1.42 -11.38
N ILE A 125 17.89 0.94 -10.15
CA ILE A 125 18.17 -0.47 -9.77
C ILE A 125 17.03 -1.38 -10.23
N VAL A 126 15.87 -0.77 -10.48
CA VAL A 126 14.58 -1.45 -10.58
C VAL A 126 14.05 -1.41 -12.02
N ILE A 127 14.37 -0.35 -12.77
CA ILE A 127 13.88 -0.05 -14.12
C ILE A 127 14.97 -0.21 -15.20
N ILE A 128 16.25 -0.26 -14.83
CA ILE A 128 17.41 -0.41 -15.73
C ILE A 128 18.09 -1.75 -15.44
#